data_AF-A0A9N7RDG8-F1
#
_entry.id   AF-A0A9N7RDG8-F1
#
_cell.length_a   1.000
_cell.length_b   1.000
_cell.length_c   1.000
_cell.angle_alpha   90.00
_cell.angle_beta   90.00
_cell.angle_gamma   90.00
#
_symmetry.space_group_name_H-M   'P 1'
#
loop_
_entity.id
_entity.type
_entity.pdbx_description
1 polymer ?
#
loop_
_entity_poly.entity_id
_entity_poly.type
_entity_poly.pdbx_seq_one_letter_code
_entity_poly.pdbx_strand_id
1 'polypeptide(L)'
;DGSATVSEATTSEGNALKVKELEATIIEDEVASSQGIKIRRRPPTGQPLHYVGPFEFRLQNEGNTPRNILEEIVWNKDVEVSQMKERKPLSTLKKLLDNAPPVRDFIGALKGAYTQTGLPGLIAEVKKASPSRGVLREDFDP
;
A
#
# COMPACT_ATOMS: atom_id res chain seq x y z
N ASP A 1 -44.56 -36.04 4.67
CA ASP A 1 -43.84 -35.27 5.71
C ASP A 1 -42.36 -35.55 5.65
N GLY A 2 -41.57 -34.57 5.19
CA GLY A 2 -40.13 -34.72 5.00
C GLY A 2 -39.51 -33.38 4.65
N SER A 3 -38.96 -32.73 5.68
CA SER A 3 -38.31 -31.42 5.68
C SER A 3 -37.04 -31.39 4.84
N ALA A 4 -36.80 -30.29 4.13
CA ALA A 4 -35.48 -29.90 3.66
C ALA A 4 -35.30 -28.39 3.89
N THR A 5 -34.78 -28.04 5.06
CA THR A 5 -34.26 -26.70 5.38
C THR A 5 -32.89 -26.54 4.74
N VAL A 6 -32.75 -25.63 3.79
CA VAL A 6 -31.46 -25.23 3.22
C VAL A 6 -30.83 -24.19 4.15
N SER A 7 -29.69 -24.54 4.74
CA SER A 7 -28.90 -23.68 5.61
C SER A 7 -28.14 -22.61 4.81
N GLU A 8 -28.46 -21.36 5.09
CA GLU A 8 -27.78 -20.15 4.62
C GLU A 8 -26.67 -19.80 5.63
N ALA A 9 -25.41 -20.03 5.30
CA ALA A 9 -24.28 -19.52 6.07
C ALA A 9 -22.97 -19.63 5.28
N THR A 10 -22.52 -18.54 4.66
CA THR A 10 -21.11 -18.07 4.63
C THR A 10 -21.00 -16.83 3.72
N THR A 11 -21.37 -15.65 4.22
CA THR A 11 -21.14 -14.38 3.47
C THR A 11 -20.79 -13.18 4.36
N SER A 12 -20.42 -13.38 5.64
CA SER A 12 -20.12 -12.26 6.56
C SER A 12 -18.63 -11.93 6.69
N GLU A 13 -17.73 -12.91 6.64
CA GLU A 13 -16.29 -12.68 6.93
C GLU A 13 -15.54 -11.98 5.78
N GLY A 14 -15.88 -12.28 4.51
CA GLY A 14 -15.24 -11.65 3.34
C GLY A 14 -15.59 -10.17 3.18
N ASN A 15 -16.80 -9.76 3.57
CA ASN A 15 -17.23 -8.37 3.52
C ASN A 15 -16.58 -7.52 4.62
N ALA A 16 -16.43 -8.07 5.83
CA ALA A 16 -15.82 -7.35 6.95
C ALA A 16 -14.34 -6.98 6.71
N LEU A 17 -13.59 -7.86 6.03
CA LEU A 17 -12.20 -7.57 5.66
C LEU A 17 -12.09 -6.49 4.56
N LYS A 18 -13.03 -6.48 3.60
CA LYS A 18 -13.10 -5.47 2.54
C LYS A 18 -13.43 -4.09 3.10
N VAL A 19 -14.33 -4.02 4.08
CA VAL A 19 -14.74 -2.80 4.77
C VAL A 19 -13.57 -2.20 5.55
N LYS A 20 -12.78 -3.01 6.28
CA LYS A 20 -11.61 -2.52 7.00
C LYS A 20 -10.50 -2.00 6.08
N GLU A 21 -10.30 -2.63 4.92
CA GLU A 21 -9.35 -2.16 3.90
C GLU A 21 -9.79 -0.81 3.30
N LEU A 22 -11.10 -0.66 3.02
CA LEU A 22 -11.68 0.60 2.53
C LEU A 22 -11.61 1.72 3.59
N GLU A 23 -11.93 1.42 4.85
CA GLU A 23 -11.87 2.37 5.97
C GLU A 23 -10.45 2.90 6.17
N ALA A 24 -9.43 2.05 6.12
CA ALA A 24 -8.03 2.47 6.20
C ALA A 24 -7.63 3.37 5.03
N THR A 25 -8.09 3.05 3.82
CA THR A 25 -7.81 3.84 2.61
C THR A 25 -8.48 5.23 2.69
N ILE A 26 -9.69 5.31 3.25
CA ILE A 26 -10.43 6.57 3.43
C ILE A 26 -9.73 7.47 4.47
N ILE A 27 -9.26 6.90 5.58
CA ILE A 27 -8.60 7.66 6.65
C ILE A 27 -7.26 8.27 6.18
N GLU A 28 -6.48 7.53 5.39
CA GLU A 28 -5.20 8.02 4.83
C GLU A 28 -5.40 9.19 3.85
N ASP A 29 -6.42 9.09 2.99
CA ASP A 29 -6.72 10.12 1.99
C ASP A 29 -7.33 11.39 2.65
N GLU A 30 -8.05 11.28 3.76
CA GLU A 30 -8.57 12.42 4.54
C GLU A 30 -7.45 13.20 5.26
N VAL A 31 -6.50 12.50 5.89
CA VAL A 31 -5.39 13.16 6.59
C VAL A 31 -4.49 13.91 5.61
N ALA A 32 -4.17 13.32 4.45
CA ALA A 32 -3.42 14.00 3.40
C ALA A 32 -4.18 15.22 2.84
N SER A 33 -5.50 15.08 2.66
CA SER A 33 -6.36 16.18 2.17
C SER A 33 -6.43 17.35 3.16
N SER A 34 -6.40 17.10 4.47
CA SER A 34 -6.38 18.15 5.51
C SER A 34 -5.13 19.04 5.47
N GLN A 35 -4.03 18.52 4.91
CA GLN A 35 -2.77 19.23 4.70
C GLN A 35 -2.65 19.83 3.28
N GLY A 36 -3.74 19.83 2.51
CA GLY A 36 -3.77 20.30 1.12
C GLY A 36 -3.11 19.37 0.11
N ILE A 37 -2.68 18.17 0.53
CA ILE A 37 -2.04 17.18 -0.33
C ILE A 37 -3.13 16.23 -0.86
N LYS A 38 -3.60 16.49 -2.08
CA LYS A 38 -4.56 15.61 -2.77
C LYS A 38 -3.81 14.67 -3.72
N ILE A 39 -3.71 13.39 -3.39
CA ILE A 39 -3.11 12.36 -4.23
C ILE A 39 -4.19 11.77 -5.14
N ARG A 40 -4.06 11.95 -6.45
CA ARG A 40 -4.97 11.30 -7.40
C ARG A 40 -4.48 9.88 -7.68
N ARG A 41 -5.11 8.87 -7.10
CA ARG A 41 -4.86 7.46 -7.45
C ARG A 41 -5.52 7.16 -8.80
N ARG A 42 -4.76 7.23 -9.89
CA ARG A 42 -5.22 6.84 -11.22
C ARG A 42 -4.41 5.64 -11.71
N PRO A 43 -5.03 4.65 -12.37
CA PRO A 43 -4.31 3.49 -12.85
C PRO A 43 -3.19 3.87 -13.82
N PRO A 44 -2.01 3.23 -13.68
CA PRO A 44 -0.87 3.46 -14.56
C PRO A 44 -1.13 3.20 -16.04
N THR A 45 -2.10 2.33 -16.30
CA THR A 45 -2.49 1.83 -17.61
C THR A 45 -3.29 2.81 -18.46
N GLY A 46 -3.56 4.03 -17.96
CA GLY A 46 -4.32 5.03 -18.70
C GLY A 46 -5.83 4.95 -18.48
N GLN A 47 -6.58 5.88 -19.07
CA GLN A 47 -8.03 5.72 -19.23
C GLN A 47 -8.34 4.46 -20.08
N PRO A 48 -9.52 3.84 -19.93
CA PRO A 48 -9.92 2.71 -20.77
C PRO A 48 -9.76 3.06 -22.25
N LEU A 49 -9.38 2.06 -23.07
CA LEU A 49 -9.35 2.23 -24.52
C LEU A 49 -10.70 2.79 -25.01
N HIS A 50 -10.66 3.93 -25.70
CA HIS A 50 -11.83 4.39 -26.42
C HIS A 50 -11.91 3.61 -27.73
N TYR A 51 -12.89 2.71 -27.81
CA TYR A 51 -13.17 1.99 -29.03
C TYR A 51 -13.83 2.93 -30.05
N VAL A 52 -13.13 3.23 -31.15
CA VAL A 52 -13.63 4.05 -32.27
C VAL A 52 -13.53 3.29 -33.59
N GLY A 53 -14.08 2.07 -33.62
CA GLY A 53 -14.08 1.21 -34.81
C GLY A 53 -12.81 0.34 -34.90
N PRO A 54 -12.19 0.16 -36.08
CA PRO A 54 -11.07 -0.77 -36.26
C PRO A 54 -9.75 -0.29 -35.63
N PHE A 55 -9.76 0.89 -35.00
CA PHE A 55 -8.59 1.50 -34.40
C PHE A 55 -8.77 1.63 -32.89
N GLU A 56 -7.73 1.22 -32.19
CA GLU A 56 -7.57 1.41 -30.76
C GLU A 56 -6.69 2.64 -30.52
N PHE A 57 -7.25 3.70 -29.93
CA PHE A 57 -6.48 4.88 -29.55
C PHE A 57 -6.44 5.05 -28.04
N ARG A 58 -5.25 5.35 -27.53
CA ARG A 58 -5.03 5.80 -26.16
C ARG A 58 -4.86 7.31 -26.18
N LEU A 59 -5.85 8.05 -25.67
CA LEU A 59 -5.71 9.48 -25.46
C LEU A 59 -4.69 9.71 -24.33
N GLN A 60 -3.52 10.23 -24.69
CA GLN A 60 -2.56 10.73 -23.70
C GLN A 60 -3.11 12.02 -23.10
N ASN A 61 -3.89 11.89 -22.04
CA ASN A 61 -4.37 13.05 -21.29
C ASN A 61 -3.29 13.45 -20.28
N GLU A 62 -2.80 14.69 -20.31
CA GLU A 62 -1.95 15.28 -19.26
C GLU A 62 -2.63 15.19 -17.88
N GLY A 63 -3.96 15.11 -17.85
CA GLY A 63 -4.72 14.82 -16.64
C GLY A 63 -4.49 13.42 -16.05
N ASN A 64 -3.76 12.54 -16.73
CA ASN A 64 -3.53 11.16 -16.32
C ASN A 64 -2.07 10.87 -15.94
N THR A 65 -1.18 11.85 -15.97
CA THR A 65 0.18 11.72 -15.40
C THR A 65 0.21 12.22 -13.96
N PRO A 66 1.17 11.73 -13.14
CA PRO A 66 1.44 12.30 -11.83
C PRO A 66 1.79 13.80 -11.92
N ARG A 67 1.21 14.61 -11.03
CA ARG A 67 1.43 16.06 -10.94
C ARG A 67 2.48 16.46 -9.91
N ASN A 68 2.83 15.56 -9.00
CA ASN A 68 3.84 15.78 -7.98
C ASN A 68 4.53 14.46 -7.63
N ILE A 69 5.64 14.55 -6.90
CA ILE A 69 6.46 13.39 -6.55
C ILE A 69 5.72 12.35 -5.71
N LEU A 70 4.74 12.75 -4.89
CA LEU A 70 3.94 11.79 -4.11
C LEU A 70 2.97 11.01 -5.01
N GLU A 71 2.34 11.67 -5.99
CA GLU A 71 1.53 10.98 -7.01
C GLU A 71 2.39 10.00 -7.81
N GLU A 72 3.64 10.36 -8.13
CA GLU A 72 4.56 9.49 -8.88
C GLU A 72 4.99 8.28 -8.06
N ILE A 73 5.29 8.48 -6.77
CA ILE A 73 5.62 7.38 -5.84
C ILE A 73 4.45 6.40 -5.73
N VAL A 74 3.23 6.90 -5.52
CA VAL A 74 2.03 6.04 -5.38
C VAL A 74 1.74 5.31 -6.69
N TRP A 75 1.82 6.01 -7.82
CA TRP A 75 1.65 5.43 -9.15
C TRP A 75 2.60 4.26 -9.40
N ASN A 76 3.89 4.43 -9.10
CA ASN A 76 4.88 3.37 -9.25
C ASN A 76 4.62 2.22 -8.25
N LYS A 77 4.21 2.53 -7.03
CA LYS A 77 3.86 1.50 -6.03
C LYS A 77 2.65 0.66 -6.43
N ASP A 78 1.65 1.23 -7.09
CA ASP A 78 0.51 0.46 -7.59
C ASP A 78 0.94 -0.59 -8.63
N VAL A 79 1.88 -0.23 -9.52
CA VAL A 79 2.47 -1.18 -10.49
C VAL A 79 3.26 -2.25 -9.75
N GLU A 80 4.15 -1.85 -8.85
CA GLU A 80 5.01 -2.78 -8.09
C GLU A 80 4.16 -3.78 -7.29
N VAL A 81 3.15 -3.31 -6.56
CA VAL A 81 2.27 -4.16 -5.75
C VAL A 81 1.48 -5.13 -6.64
N SER A 82 1.00 -4.68 -7.80
CA SER A 82 0.30 -5.56 -8.74
C SER A 82 1.20 -6.68 -9.24
N GLN A 83 2.42 -6.37 -9.67
CA GLN A 83 3.42 -7.36 -10.09
C GLN A 83 3.83 -8.29 -8.95
N MET A 84 3.97 -7.78 -7.72
CA MET A 84 4.29 -8.59 -6.55
C MET A 84 3.15 -9.54 -6.18
N LYS A 85 1.89 -9.11 -6.31
CA LYS A 85 0.70 -9.96 -6.09
C LYS A 85 0.62 -11.11 -7.09
N GLU A 86 0.97 -10.86 -8.36
CA GLU A 86 1.06 -11.90 -9.39
C GLU A 86 2.14 -12.93 -9.07
N ARG A 87 3.34 -12.47 -8.66
CA ARG A 87 4.47 -13.35 -8.32
C ARG A 87 4.27 -14.12 -7.01
N LYS A 88 3.68 -13.46 -6.00
CA LYS A 88 3.49 -14.00 -4.66
C LYS A 88 2.11 -13.57 -4.13
N PRO A 89 1.07 -14.36 -4.40
CA PRO A 89 -0.28 -14.07 -3.96
C PRO A 89 -0.38 -13.94 -2.44
N LEU A 90 -1.37 -13.16 -1.98
CA LEU A 90 -1.59 -12.88 -0.56
C LEU A 90 -1.79 -14.15 0.27
N SER A 91 -2.47 -15.17 -0.27
CA SER A 91 -2.68 -16.46 0.41
C SER A 91 -1.36 -17.16 0.73
N THR A 92 -0.41 -17.16 -0.20
CA THR A 92 0.93 -17.70 0.00
C THR A 92 1.71 -16.88 1.03
N LEU A 93 1.60 -15.54 0.97
CA LEU A 93 2.24 -14.67 1.97
C LEU A 93 1.72 -14.95 3.38
N LYS A 94 0.40 -15.13 3.55
CA LYS A 94 -0.22 -15.47 4.84
C LYS A 94 0.33 -16.78 5.42
N LYS A 95 0.51 -17.82 4.60
CA LYS A 95 1.09 -19.10 5.05
C LYS A 95 2.53 -18.98 5.54
N LEU A 96 3.29 -18.01 5.04
CA LEU A 96 4.66 -17.78 5.49
C LEU A 96 4.72 -17.11 6.87
N LEU A 97 3.64 -16.46 7.31
CA LEU A 97 3.57 -15.84 8.64
C LEU A 97 3.65 -16.89 9.75
N ASP A 98 3.16 -18.10 9.51
CA ASP A 98 3.21 -19.21 10.47
C ASP A 98 4.65 -19.60 10.85
N ASN A 99 5.61 -19.32 9.94
CA ASN A 99 7.03 -19.60 10.13
C ASN A 99 7.86 -18.32 10.35
N ALA A 100 7.22 -17.15 10.44
CA ALA A 100 7.92 -15.90 10.66
C ALA A 100 8.42 -15.80 12.11
N PRO A 101 9.58 -15.18 12.36
CA PRO A 101 10.03 -14.91 13.72
C PRO A 101 9.02 -13.99 14.44
N PRO A 102 8.96 -14.06 15.78
CA PRO A 102 8.08 -13.19 16.55
C PRO A 102 8.38 -11.71 16.28
N VAL A 103 7.33 -10.91 16.24
CA VAL A 103 7.46 -9.45 16.08
C VAL A 103 8.17 -8.85 17.28
N ARG A 104 9.06 -7.89 17.02
CA ARG A 104 9.72 -7.11 18.08
C ARG A 104 8.77 -6.04 18.59
N ASP A 105 8.80 -5.77 19.89
CA ASP A 105 7.97 -4.70 20.49
C ASP A 105 8.54 -3.32 20.17
N PHE A 106 8.15 -2.80 18.99
CA PHE A 106 8.60 -1.50 18.49
C PHE A 106 8.17 -0.34 19.41
N ILE A 107 6.93 -0.37 19.90
CA ILE A 107 6.37 0.69 20.76
C ILE A 107 7.04 0.64 22.13
N GLY A 108 7.19 -0.55 22.71
CA GLY A 108 7.91 -0.75 23.97
C GLY A 108 9.35 -0.29 23.91
N ALA A 109 10.06 -0.57 22.80
CA ALA A 109 11.42 -0.10 22.59
C ALA A 109 11.51 1.44 22.63
N LEU A 110 10.60 2.15 21.97
CA LEU A 110 10.59 3.61 21.97
C LEU A 110 10.21 4.20 23.33
N LYS A 111 9.16 3.66 23.97
CA LYS A 111 8.69 4.14 25.29
C LYS A 111 9.70 3.86 26.40
N GLY A 112 10.39 2.72 26.34
CA GLY A 112 11.36 2.29 27.36
C GLY A 112 12.76 2.86 27.18
N ALA A 113 13.09 3.40 26.00
CA ALA A 113 14.46 3.83 25.66
C ALA A 113 15.07 4.78 26.70
N TYR A 114 14.34 5.81 27.09
CA TYR A 114 14.82 6.80 28.06
C TYR A 114 15.01 6.19 29.45
N THR A 115 14.06 5.37 29.91
CA THR A 115 14.15 4.71 31.22
C THR A 115 15.34 3.76 31.29
N GLN A 116 15.68 3.09 30.19
CA GLN A 116 16.76 2.08 30.16
C GLN A 116 18.15 2.69 29.95
N THR A 117 18.26 3.76 29.15
CA THR A 117 19.54 4.29 28.67
C THR A 117 19.83 5.72 29.11
N GLY A 118 18.84 6.44 29.64
CA GLY A 118 18.91 7.88 29.88
C GLY A 118 18.87 8.74 28.60
N LEU A 119 18.65 8.14 27.43
CA LEU A 119 18.68 8.79 26.12
C LEU A 119 17.32 8.69 25.40
N PRO A 120 16.99 9.63 24.49
CA PRO A 120 15.76 9.54 23.71
C PRO A 120 15.75 8.29 22.81
N GLY A 121 14.54 7.74 22.58
CA GLY A 121 14.35 6.67 21.61
C GLY A 121 14.63 7.15 20.19
N LEU A 122 15.53 6.48 19.48
CA LEU A 122 15.93 6.82 18.11
C LEU A 122 15.43 5.76 17.12
N ILE A 123 14.71 6.20 16.09
CA ILE A 123 14.47 5.40 14.89
C ILE A 123 15.51 5.81 13.85
N ALA A 124 16.52 4.97 13.66
CA ALA A 124 17.53 5.20 12.64
C ALA A 124 17.03 4.67 11.28
N GLU A 125 16.86 5.56 10.31
CA GLU A 125 16.53 5.19 8.92
C GLU A 125 17.81 4.85 8.14
N VAL A 126 17.89 3.63 7.60
CA VAL A 126 18.95 3.23 6.66
C VAL A 126 18.49 3.57 5.24
N LYS A 127 19.11 4.58 4.62
CA LYS A 127 18.65 5.15 3.34
C LYS A 127 19.79 5.39 2.34
N LYS A 128 19.67 4.82 1.13
CA LYS A 128 20.65 5.00 0.04
C LYS A 128 20.54 6.35 -0.66
N ALA A 129 19.32 6.79 -0.98
CA ALA A 129 19.04 7.99 -1.77
C ALA A 129 17.69 8.62 -1.40
N SER A 130 17.48 9.89 -1.76
CA SER A 130 16.15 10.52 -1.72
C SER A 130 15.90 11.35 -2.98
N PRO A 131 14.63 11.56 -3.38
CA PRO A 131 14.32 12.44 -4.52
C PRO A 131 14.86 13.86 -4.35
N SER A 132 14.89 14.37 -3.11
CA SER A 132 15.32 15.74 -2.80
C SER A 132 16.83 15.93 -2.68
N ARG A 133 17.60 14.87 -2.38
CA ARG A 133 19.05 14.96 -2.11
C ARG A 133 19.90 14.05 -2.99
N GLY A 134 19.29 13.31 -3.92
CA GLY A 134 19.99 12.34 -4.76
C GLY A 134 20.56 11.18 -3.93
N VAL A 135 21.71 10.65 -4.34
CA VAL A 135 22.40 9.58 -3.62
C VAL A 135 23.00 10.14 -2.34
N LEU A 136 22.60 9.57 -1.19
CA LEU A 136 23.13 9.91 0.13
C LEU A 136 24.37 9.08 0.46
N ARG A 137 24.41 7.84 -0.04
CA ARG A 137 25.49 6.89 0.19
C ARG A 137 25.69 6.03 -1.06
N GLU A 138 26.84 6.21 -1.72
CA GLU A 138 27.21 5.40 -2.89
C GLU A 138 27.53 3.96 -2.51
N ASP A 139 28.41 3.79 -1.51
CA ASP A 139 28.76 2.49 -0.92
C ASP A 139 27.79 2.13 0.21
N PHE A 140 26.76 1.34 -0.13
CA PHE A 140 25.59 1.07 0.69
C PHE A 140 25.46 -0.43 1.02
N ASP A 141 25.66 -0.76 2.30
CA ASP A 141 25.54 -2.11 2.88
C ASP A 141 24.47 -2.08 4.02
N PRO A 142 23.25 -2.59 3.77
CA PRO A 142 22.09 -2.44 4.65
C PRO A 142 21.97 -3.47 5.80
#